data_AF-A0A350BCF4-F1
#
_entry.id   AF-A0A350BCF4-F1
#
_cell.length_a   1.000
_cell.length_b   1.000
_cell.length_c   1.000
_cell.angle_alpha   90.00
_cell.angle_beta   90.00
_cell.angle_gamma   90.00
#
_symmetry.space_group_name_H-M   'P 1'
#
loop_
_entity.id
_entity.type
_entity.pdbx_description
1 polymer ?
#
loop_
_entity_poly.entity_id
_entity_poly.type
_entity_poly.pdbx_seq_one_letter_code
_entity_poly.pdbx_strand_id
1 'polypeptide(L)'
;MTEIRKIRRCPGCGIILQSLDETLPGYVPEKHLERHEVVLCQRCFKLQHYGEDIAPHEPRVNEEFLTIVEQARRENALIIYVLDLFSFDSSFSPEVNEKIKNLDIIGVANKRDLFPKSVKDDKIREYVKRRAEEAGLVFDSIVIASPLKKYNIDELKLHLEQRRQGRNVYVIGATSSGKSSLVNAYMKQFMNTTTMMITTSPFPGTTLRVIEIPLDESSRLFDTPGYALDTSIISQVERDVIRQIVPRTEIKPRTFQLAAKQSIIFGGLARFDFMKGKTTGFTCYFSNMVEIKRSALVNADKTFENLVTKNKVRPTSKIVKSVTDLEAFEVAIADKGRLDIGIVGLGWINFAGNKQT
;
A
#
# COMPACT_ATOMS: atom_id res chain seq x y z
N MET A 1 -24.22 -37.24 -35.33
CA MET A 1 -24.62 -36.09 -34.50
C MET A 1 -23.34 -35.45 -33.98
N THR A 2 -23.00 -34.28 -34.49
CA THR A 2 -21.77 -33.57 -34.10
C THR A 2 -21.96 -33.06 -32.68
N GLU A 3 -21.26 -33.63 -31.70
CA GLU A 3 -21.28 -33.11 -30.33
C GLU A 3 -20.77 -31.67 -30.35
N ILE A 4 -21.67 -30.71 -30.12
CA ILE A 4 -21.29 -29.31 -29.94
C ILE A 4 -20.49 -29.25 -28.63
N ARG A 5 -19.16 -29.18 -28.74
CA ARG A 5 -18.26 -28.97 -27.61
C ARG A 5 -18.62 -27.63 -26.98
N LYS A 6 -19.38 -27.64 -25.88
CA LYS A 6 -19.72 -26.45 -25.10
C LYS A 6 -18.45 -25.94 -24.41
N ILE A 7 -17.77 -24.99 -25.05
CA ILE A 7 -16.63 -24.29 -24.48
C ILE A 7 -17.14 -23.38 -23.35
N ARG A 8 -16.82 -23.71 -22.10
CA ARG A 8 -17.10 -22.83 -20.95
C ARG A 8 -15.91 -21.89 -20.72
N ARG A 9 -16.18 -20.61 -20.46
CA ARG A 9 -15.16 -19.60 -20.16
C ARG A 9 -15.31 -19.10 -18.73
N CYS A 10 -14.20 -18.79 -18.09
CA CYS A 10 -14.16 -18.13 -16.79
C CYS A 10 -14.79 -16.74 -16.92
N PRO A 11 -15.82 -16.39 -16.14
CA PRO A 11 -16.42 -15.06 -16.17
C PRO A 11 -15.49 -13.97 -15.63
N GLY A 12 -14.48 -14.33 -14.82
CA GLY A 12 -13.51 -13.37 -14.28
C GLY A 12 -12.39 -12.97 -15.26
N CYS A 13 -11.88 -13.91 -16.07
CA CYS A 13 -10.72 -13.64 -16.95
C CYS A 13 -10.90 -14.06 -18.42
N GLY A 14 -12.04 -14.65 -18.79
CA GLY A 14 -12.36 -15.05 -20.16
C GLY A 14 -11.65 -16.30 -20.68
N ILE A 15 -10.77 -16.92 -19.88
CA ILE A 15 -10.04 -18.14 -20.29
C ILE A 15 -10.96 -19.35 -20.39
N ILE A 16 -10.65 -20.30 -21.26
CA ILE A 16 -11.38 -21.57 -21.38
C ILE A 16 -11.16 -22.37 -20.10
N LEU A 17 -12.24 -22.86 -19.50
CA LEU A 17 -12.19 -23.70 -18.31
C LEU A 17 -11.80 -25.13 -18.69
N GLN A 18 -10.93 -25.74 -17.88
CA GLN A 18 -10.47 -27.12 -18.04
C GLN A 18 -10.31 -27.79 -16.67
N SER A 19 -10.44 -29.11 -16.59
CA SER A 19 -10.28 -29.91 -15.36
C SER A 19 -9.17 -30.96 -15.44
N LEU A 20 -8.36 -30.92 -16.50
CA LEU A 20 -7.35 -31.93 -16.82
C LEU A 20 -6.05 -31.72 -16.04
N ASP A 21 -5.59 -30.48 -15.89
CA ASP A 21 -4.28 -30.17 -15.28
C ASP A 21 -4.37 -28.97 -14.35
N GLU A 22 -4.10 -29.16 -13.05
CA GLU A 22 -4.14 -28.09 -12.05
C GLU A 22 -3.11 -26.98 -12.28
N THR A 23 -2.01 -27.28 -12.98
CA THR A 23 -0.94 -26.32 -13.24
C THR A 23 -1.21 -25.41 -14.43
N LEU A 24 -2.16 -25.79 -15.30
CA LEU A 24 -2.45 -25.04 -16.52
C LEU A 24 -3.55 -23.98 -16.32
N PRO A 25 -3.45 -22.84 -17.03
CA PRO A 25 -4.46 -21.78 -16.96
C PRO A 25 -5.88 -22.30 -17.25
N GLY A 26 -6.86 -21.77 -16.53
CA GLY A 26 -8.26 -22.18 -16.67
C GLY A 26 -8.67 -23.40 -15.85
N TYR A 27 -7.77 -23.96 -15.02
CA TYR A 27 -8.10 -25.11 -14.18
C TYR A 27 -9.29 -24.85 -13.25
N VAL A 28 -10.16 -25.85 -13.15
CA VAL A 28 -11.28 -25.95 -12.22
C VAL A 28 -11.43 -27.43 -11.84
N PRO A 29 -11.62 -27.80 -10.56
CA PRO A 29 -11.89 -29.19 -10.21
C PRO A 29 -13.18 -29.69 -10.87
N GLU A 30 -13.15 -30.91 -11.43
CA GLU A 30 -14.22 -31.47 -12.27
C GLU A 30 -15.63 -31.37 -11.65
N LYS A 31 -15.73 -31.61 -10.33
CA LYS A 31 -16.96 -31.46 -9.53
C LYS A 31 -17.66 -30.10 -9.61
N HIS A 32 -16.95 -29.04 -10.03
CA HIS A 32 -17.49 -27.70 -10.21
C HIS A 32 -17.91 -27.43 -11.67
N LEU A 33 -17.33 -28.12 -12.66
CA LEU A 33 -17.72 -27.98 -14.08
C LEU A 33 -19.10 -28.58 -14.36
N GLU A 34 -19.52 -29.59 -13.62
CA GLU A 34 -20.82 -30.26 -13.76
C GLU A 34 -21.99 -29.46 -13.18
N ARG A 35 -21.71 -28.48 -12.32
CA ARG A 35 -22.75 -27.62 -11.73
C ARG A 35 -23.21 -26.56 -12.74
N HIS A 36 -24.48 -26.21 -12.70
CA HIS A 36 -25.09 -25.12 -13.50
C HIS A 36 -24.82 -23.73 -12.89
N GLU A 37 -23.85 -23.62 -12.00
CA GLU A 37 -23.47 -22.39 -11.32
C GLU A 37 -22.39 -21.63 -12.12
N VAL A 38 -22.19 -20.37 -11.76
CA VAL A 38 -21.11 -19.53 -12.28
C VAL A 38 -19.79 -20.03 -11.68
N VAL A 39 -18.88 -20.52 -12.53
CA VAL A 39 -17.62 -21.14 -12.06
C VAL A 39 -16.43 -20.30 -12.51
N LEU A 40 -15.60 -19.91 -11.54
CA LEU A 40 -14.35 -19.20 -11.75
C LEU A 40 -13.20 -20.20 -11.89
N CYS A 41 -12.21 -19.90 -12.75
CA CYS A 41 -10.96 -20.64 -12.75
C CYS A 41 -10.25 -20.50 -11.40
N GLN A 42 -9.40 -21.46 -11.06
CA GLN A 42 -8.69 -21.49 -9.78
C GLN A 42 -7.97 -20.18 -9.48
N ARG A 43 -7.39 -19.52 -10.49
CA ARG A 43 -6.78 -18.19 -10.35
C ARG A 43 -7.81 -17.12 -9.97
N CYS A 44 -8.90 -16.98 -10.72
CA CYS A 44 -9.95 -15.98 -10.42
C CYS A 44 -10.63 -16.25 -9.07
N PHE A 45 -10.85 -17.51 -8.74
CA PHE A 45 -11.37 -17.93 -7.43
C PHE A 45 -10.42 -17.53 -6.30
N LYS A 46 -9.11 -17.79 -6.47
CA LYS A 46 -8.08 -17.41 -5.50
C LYS A 46 -7.91 -15.90 -5.38
N LEU A 47 -8.01 -15.15 -6.48
CA LEU A 47 -8.04 -13.69 -6.48
C LEU A 47 -9.24 -13.14 -5.72
N GLN A 48 -10.43 -13.69 -5.96
CA GLN A 48 -11.68 -13.21 -5.36
C GLN A 48 -11.81 -13.56 -3.87
N HIS A 49 -11.30 -14.72 -3.44
CA HIS A 49 -11.47 -15.19 -2.06
C HIS A 49 -10.24 -15.04 -1.17
N TYR A 50 -9.04 -15.06 -1.75
CA TYR A 50 -7.78 -15.04 -1.00
C TYR A 50 -6.86 -13.87 -1.37
N GLY A 51 -7.20 -13.09 -2.42
CA GLY A 51 -6.33 -12.01 -2.90
C GLY A 51 -4.98 -12.50 -3.42
N GLU A 52 -4.89 -13.77 -3.85
CA GLU A 52 -3.64 -14.35 -4.36
C GLU A 52 -3.43 -13.98 -5.83
N ASP A 53 -2.63 -12.94 -6.08
CA ASP A 53 -1.94 -12.81 -7.36
C ASP A 53 -0.69 -13.70 -7.37
N ILE A 54 -0.63 -14.58 -8.37
CA ILE A 54 0.63 -15.00 -8.98
C ILE A 54 1.19 -13.71 -9.57
N ALA A 55 2.14 -13.08 -8.88
CA ALA A 55 2.72 -11.81 -9.29
C ALA A 55 3.18 -11.88 -10.75
N PRO A 56 2.57 -11.16 -11.71
CA PRO A 56 3.40 -10.45 -12.66
C PRO A 56 4.03 -9.30 -11.87
N HIS A 57 5.29 -8.99 -12.12
CA HIS A 57 5.97 -7.87 -11.47
C HIS A 57 5.06 -6.63 -11.46
N GLU A 58 4.71 -6.16 -10.25
CA GLU A 58 3.87 -4.97 -10.07
C GLU A 58 4.46 -3.83 -10.90
N PRO A 59 3.63 -3.00 -11.55
CA PRO A 59 4.17 -1.91 -12.33
C PRO A 59 4.95 -0.99 -11.39
N ARG A 60 6.25 -0.86 -11.68
CA ARG A 60 7.06 0.24 -11.18
C ARG A 60 6.38 1.55 -11.58
N VAL A 61 6.74 2.67 -10.96
CA VAL A 61 6.51 3.95 -11.64
C VAL A 61 7.28 3.86 -12.97
N ASN A 62 6.54 3.56 -14.03
CA ASN A 62 7.06 3.26 -15.35
C ASN A 62 6.25 4.08 -16.36
N GLU A 63 6.75 4.17 -17.58
CA GLU A 63 6.14 4.99 -18.64
C GLU A 63 4.67 4.65 -18.89
N GLU A 64 4.26 3.40 -18.65
CA GLU A 64 2.87 2.97 -18.76
C GLU A 64 1.97 3.59 -17.69
N PHE A 65 2.35 3.60 -16.41
CA PHE A 65 1.57 4.29 -15.37
C PHE A 65 1.49 5.79 -15.64
N LEU A 66 2.61 6.40 -16.05
CA LEU A 66 2.65 7.81 -16.40
C LEU A 66 1.73 8.15 -17.58
N THR A 67 1.48 7.21 -18.49
CA THR A 67 0.51 7.38 -19.60
C THR A 67 -0.92 7.53 -19.07
N ILE A 68 -1.30 6.76 -18.05
CA ILE A 68 -2.61 6.89 -17.38
C ILE A 68 -2.73 8.26 -16.71
N VAL A 69 -1.69 8.69 -15.99
CA VAL A 69 -1.66 9.99 -15.29
C VAL A 69 -1.71 11.16 -16.28
N GLU A 70 -1.01 11.06 -17.42
CA GLU A 70 -1.09 12.07 -18.48
C GLU A 70 -2.48 12.15 -19.11
N GLN A 71 -3.16 11.02 -19.29
CA GLN A 71 -4.54 11.03 -19.77
C GLN A 71 -5.47 11.74 -18.78
N ALA A 72 -5.38 11.42 -17.49
CA ALA A 72 -6.13 12.10 -16.44
C ALA A 72 -5.88 13.62 -16.46
N ARG A 73 -4.63 14.04 -16.69
CA ARG A 73 -4.28 15.46 -16.83
C ARG A 73 -4.90 16.12 -18.05
N ARG A 74 -4.85 15.46 -19.21
CA ARG A 74 -5.40 15.98 -20.49
C ARG A 74 -6.90 16.25 -20.43
N GLU A 75 -7.63 15.37 -19.74
CA GLU A 75 -9.09 15.51 -19.59
C GLU A 75 -9.50 16.29 -18.33
N ASN A 76 -8.54 16.91 -17.63
CA ASN A 76 -8.77 17.68 -16.41
C ASN A 76 -9.56 16.88 -15.35
N ALA A 77 -9.22 15.60 -15.18
CA ALA A 77 -9.95 14.69 -14.29
C ALA A 77 -9.79 15.05 -12.81
N LEU A 78 -10.74 14.60 -11.98
CA LEU A 78 -10.59 14.60 -10.53
C LEU A 78 -9.69 13.43 -10.09
N ILE A 79 -8.74 13.69 -9.21
CA ILE A 79 -7.85 12.66 -8.68
C ILE A 79 -8.29 12.24 -7.28
N ILE A 80 -8.45 10.93 -7.04
CA ILE A 80 -8.47 10.34 -5.70
C ILE A 80 -7.08 9.77 -5.43
N TYR A 81 -6.31 10.45 -4.59
CA TYR A 81 -4.96 10.02 -4.21
C TYR A 81 -5.01 9.22 -2.91
N VAL A 82 -4.86 7.90 -3.00
CA VAL A 82 -4.89 7.00 -1.84
C VAL A 82 -3.49 6.91 -1.21
N LEU A 83 -3.41 7.30 0.06
CA LEU A 83 -2.17 7.35 0.84
C LEU A 83 -2.21 6.25 1.91
N ASP A 84 -1.10 5.55 2.10
CA ASP A 84 -0.94 4.61 3.22
C ASP A 84 -0.48 5.37 4.46
N LEU A 85 -1.31 5.51 5.50
CA LEU A 85 -0.88 6.17 6.73
C LEU A 85 0.31 5.47 7.42
N PHE A 86 0.51 4.16 7.20
CA PHE A 86 1.63 3.42 7.77
C PHE A 86 2.90 3.51 6.92
N SER A 87 2.75 3.51 5.60
CA SER A 87 3.86 3.61 4.63
C SER A 87 3.83 4.98 3.96
N PHE A 88 3.71 6.04 4.76
CA PHE A 88 3.34 7.35 4.26
C PHE A 88 4.42 7.98 3.37
N ASP A 89 5.70 7.79 3.70
CA ASP A 89 6.81 8.25 2.86
C ASP A 89 6.87 7.53 1.51
N SER A 90 6.25 6.35 1.42
CA SER A 90 6.11 5.59 0.19
C SER A 90 4.86 5.99 -0.61
N SER A 91 4.12 7.02 -0.18
CA SER A 91 2.88 7.41 -0.83
C SER A 91 3.07 8.51 -1.87
N PHE A 92 4.19 9.24 -1.88
CA PHE A 92 4.42 10.33 -2.84
C PHE A 92 5.53 9.97 -3.84
N SER A 93 5.17 9.94 -5.12
CA SER A 93 6.14 9.82 -6.22
C SER A 93 6.34 11.19 -6.86
N PRO A 94 7.58 11.75 -6.90
CA PRO A 94 7.84 13.05 -7.51
C PRO A 94 7.34 13.14 -8.96
N GLU A 95 7.52 12.08 -9.75
CA GLU A 95 7.10 12.02 -11.16
C GLU A 95 5.58 12.09 -11.32
N VAL A 96 4.84 11.42 -10.43
CA VAL A 96 3.37 11.44 -10.43
C VAL A 96 2.87 12.79 -9.95
N ASN A 97 3.45 13.31 -8.85
CA ASN A 97 3.06 14.57 -8.24
C ASN A 97 3.18 15.74 -9.22
N GLU A 98 4.30 15.81 -9.95
CA GLU A 98 4.56 16.87 -10.93
C GLU A 98 3.48 16.91 -12.03
N LYS A 99 2.95 15.76 -12.42
CA LYS A 99 1.90 15.66 -13.46
C LYS A 99 0.51 16.03 -12.95
N ILE A 100 0.22 15.79 -11.67
CA ILE A 100 -1.12 16.02 -11.10
C ILE A 100 -1.26 17.31 -10.32
N LYS A 101 -0.19 18.06 -10.04
CA LYS A 101 -0.18 19.22 -9.13
C LYS A 101 -1.19 20.34 -9.44
N ASN A 102 -1.69 20.41 -10.67
CA ASN A 102 -2.67 21.41 -11.11
C ASN A 102 -4.08 20.85 -11.30
N LEU A 103 -4.31 19.59 -10.92
CA LEU A 103 -5.64 18.97 -10.92
C LEU A 103 -6.28 19.11 -9.54
N ASP A 104 -7.60 18.92 -9.48
CA ASP A 104 -8.28 18.80 -8.20
C ASP A 104 -7.99 17.42 -7.60
N ILE A 105 -7.63 17.38 -6.32
CA ILE A 105 -7.16 16.17 -5.64
C ILE A 105 -7.86 15.96 -4.30
N ILE A 106 -8.60 14.85 -4.19
CA ILE A 106 -9.06 14.32 -2.91
C ILE A 106 -7.98 13.38 -2.37
N GLY A 107 -7.33 13.79 -1.28
CA GLY A 107 -6.40 12.93 -0.54
C GLY A 107 -7.15 11.95 0.37
N VAL A 108 -6.94 10.65 0.20
CA VAL A 108 -7.52 9.62 1.06
C VAL A 108 -6.43 9.01 1.93
N ALA A 109 -6.38 9.44 3.18
CA ALA A 109 -5.48 8.92 4.19
C ALA A 109 -6.00 7.58 4.73
N ASN A 110 -5.56 6.49 4.13
CA ASN A 110 -6.10 5.16 4.33
C ASN A 110 -5.42 4.39 5.48
N LYS A 111 -6.08 3.31 5.92
CA LYS A 111 -5.66 2.41 7.00
C LYS A 111 -5.64 3.09 8.38
N ARG A 112 -6.59 3.99 8.62
CA ARG A 112 -6.79 4.65 9.93
C ARG A 112 -6.89 3.65 11.08
N ASP A 113 -7.38 2.45 10.84
CA ASP A 113 -7.51 1.37 11.83
C ASP A 113 -6.18 0.83 12.38
N LEU A 114 -5.06 1.11 11.69
CA LEU A 114 -3.72 0.78 12.16
C LEU A 114 -3.16 1.82 13.13
N PHE A 115 -3.65 3.06 13.10
CA PHE A 115 -3.19 4.13 13.97
C PHE A 115 -3.77 4.01 15.38
N PRO A 116 -3.00 4.37 16.42
CA PRO A 116 -3.52 4.38 17.79
C PRO A 116 -4.81 5.19 17.89
N LYS A 117 -5.83 4.66 18.57
CA LYS A 117 -7.14 5.33 18.72
C LYS A 117 -7.05 6.68 19.44
N SER A 118 -6.00 6.88 20.24
CA SER A 118 -5.73 8.14 20.92
C SER A 118 -5.31 9.28 19.99
N VAL A 119 -4.85 8.99 18.77
CA VAL A 119 -4.50 10.01 17.78
C VAL A 119 -5.79 10.53 17.14
N LYS A 120 -6.04 11.84 17.27
CA LYS A 120 -7.20 12.49 16.66
C LYS A 120 -7.02 12.64 15.16
N ASP A 121 -8.11 12.46 14.41
CA ASP A 121 -8.12 12.56 12.95
C ASP A 121 -7.68 13.93 12.44
N ASP A 122 -7.98 15.01 13.17
CA ASP A 122 -7.53 16.36 12.80
C ASP A 122 -6.00 16.48 12.76
N LYS A 123 -5.30 15.80 13.68
CA LYS A 123 -3.82 15.77 13.67
C LYS A 123 -3.28 14.99 12.49
N ILE A 124 -3.95 13.89 12.13
CA ILE A 124 -3.58 13.10 10.96
C ILE A 124 -3.80 13.95 9.70
N ARG A 125 -4.94 14.64 9.61
CA ARG A 125 -5.28 15.52 8.50
C ARG A 125 -4.27 16.64 8.33
N GLU A 126 -3.89 17.31 9.41
CA GLU A 126 -2.86 18.36 9.41
C GLU A 126 -1.50 17.82 8.95
N TYR A 127 -1.10 16.64 9.45
CA TYR A 127 0.13 15.98 9.03
C TYR A 127 0.12 15.65 7.53
N VAL A 128 -0.97 15.04 7.04
CA VAL A 128 -1.13 14.68 5.62
C VAL A 128 -1.10 15.93 4.75
N LYS A 129 -1.79 17.01 5.16
CA LYS A 129 -1.80 18.29 4.45
C LYS A 129 -0.38 18.86 4.30
N ARG A 130 0.35 18.98 5.41
CA ARG A 130 1.72 19.50 5.41
C ARG A 130 2.63 18.70 4.49
N ARG A 131 2.53 17.36 4.53
CA ARG A 131 3.37 16.50 3.70
C ARG A 131 3.00 16.57 2.23
N ALA A 132 1.71 16.75 1.89
CA ALA A 132 1.29 17.01 0.52
C ALA A 132 1.90 18.32 0.00
N GLU A 133 1.87 19.39 0.81
CA GLU A 133 2.48 20.68 0.49
C GLU A 133 3.99 20.56 0.28
N GLU A 134 4.69 19.83 1.16
CA GLU A 134 6.13 19.52 1.02
C GLU A 134 6.42 18.71 -0.26
N ALA A 135 5.45 17.92 -0.74
CA ALA A 135 5.54 17.15 -1.97
C ALA A 135 5.04 17.91 -3.22
N GLY A 136 4.75 19.21 -3.09
CA GLY A 136 4.30 20.08 -4.18
C GLY A 136 2.83 19.93 -4.56
N LEU A 137 2.00 19.33 -3.70
CA LEU A 137 0.59 19.07 -3.95
C LEU A 137 -0.30 19.89 -3.00
N VAL A 138 -1.47 20.28 -3.50
CA VAL A 138 -2.53 20.87 -2.69
C VAL A 138 -3.74 19.95 -2.79
N PHE A 139 -4.21 19.46 -1.63
CA PHE A 139 -5.42 18.64 -1.58
C PHE A 139 -6.63 19.51 -1.28
N ASP A 140 -7.60 19.43 -2.17
CA ASP A 140 -8.94 20.01 -2.05
C ASP A 140 -9.66 19.58 -0.78
N SER A 141 -9.56 18.30 -0.46
CA SER A 141 -10.12 17.70 0.75
C SER A 141 -9.30 16.48 1.15
N ILE A 142 -9.24 16.22 2.45
CA ILE A 142 -8.54 15.07 3.02
C ILE A 142 -9.52 14.23 3.82
N VAL A 143 -9.74 13.01 3.35
CA VAL A 143 -10.61 12.02 3.99
C VAL A 143 -9.75 11.01 4.73
N ILE A 144 -10.00 10.84 6.03
CA ILE A 144 -9.35 9.82 6.84
C ILE A 144 -10.20 8.54 6.76
N ALA A 145 -9.67 7.46 6.18
CA ALA A 145 -10.49 6.30 5.84
C ALA A 145 -9.94 4.97 6.38
N SER A 146 -10.85 4.01 6.56
CA SER A 146 -10.52 2.60 6.67
C SER A 146 -11.62 1.76 6.01
N PRO A 147 -11.44 1.33 4.75
CA PRO A 147 -12.36 0.44 4.03
C PRO A 147 -12.64 -0.85 4.79
N LEU A 148 -11.62 -1.39 5.47
CA LEU A 148 -11.75 -2.60 6.28
C LEU A 148 -12.73 -2.41 7.45
N LYS A 149 -12.75 -1.23 8.05
CA LYS A 149 -13.67 -0.86 9.14
C LYS A 149 -14.89 -0.08 8.67
N LYS A 150 -15.05 0.12 7.34
CA LYS A 150 -16.05 1.02 6.73
C LYS A 150 -16.02 2.44 7.32
N TYR A 151 -14.85 2.88 7.77
CA TYR A 151 -14.68 4.19 8.39
C TYR A 151 -14.61 5.28 7.32
N ASN A 152 -15.51 6.26 7.42
CA ASN A 152 -15.61 7.47 6.58
C ASN A 152 -15.64 7.22 5.06
N ILE A 153 -16.20 6.08 4.63
CA ILE A 153 -16.43 5.83 3.19
C ILE A 153 -17.55 6.74 2.65
N ASP A 154 -18.56 7.03 3.46
CA ASP A 154 -19.63 7.96 3.10
C ASP A 154 -19.11 9.40 2.93
N GLU A 155 -18.13 9.81 3.74
CA GLU A 155 -17.44 11.12 3.61
C GLU A 155 -16.70 11.22 2.27
N LEU A 156 -15.99 10.15 1.86
CA LEU A 156 -15.36 10.09 0.55
C LEU A 156 -16.39 10.23 -0.58
N LYS A 157 -17.51 9.50 -0.50
CA LYS A 157 -18.58 9.59 -1.51
C LYS A 157 -19.13 11.00 -1.61
N LEU A 158 -19.36 11.67 -0.47
CA LEU A 158 -19.85 13.04 -0.44
C LEU A 158 -18.88 14.00 -1.14
N HIS A 159 -17.60 13.96 -0.79
CA HIS A 159 -16.58 14.82 -1.42
C HIS A 159 -16.41 14.52 -2.90
N LEU A 160 -16.48 13.24 -3.29
CA LEU A 160 -16.41 12.82 -4.69
C LEU A 160 -17.54 13.44 -5.52
N GLU A 161 -18.80 13.30 -5.09
CA GLU A 161 -19.95 13.84 -5.81
C GLU A 161 -19.93 15.38 -5.87
N GLN A 162 -19.53 16.04 -4.79
CA GLN A 162 -19.43 17.50 -4.73
C GLN A 162 -18.35 18.05 -5.67
N ARG A 163 -17.24 17.34 -5.83
CA ARG A 163 -16.07 17.85 -6.56
C ARG A 163 -15.96 17.35 -7.98
N ARG A 164 -16.47 16.16 -8.33
CA ARG A 164 -16.26 15.59 -9.67
C ARG A 164 -16.84 16.46 -10.78
N GLN A 165 -17.96 17.15 -10.54
CA GLN A 165 -18.56 18.10 -11.51
C GLN A 165 -18.73 17.50 -12.92
N GLY A 166 -19.14 16.22 -13.01
CA GLY A 166 -19.29 15.50 -14.29
C GLY A 166 -17.98 15.05 -14.95
N ARG A 167 -16.82 15.24 -14.30
CA ARG A 167 -15.52 14.81 -14.81
C ARG A 167 -15.26 13.34 -14.50
N ASN A 168 -14.37 12.74 -15.30
CA ASN A 168 -13.76 11.46 -14.98
C ASN A 168 -12.96 11.54 -13.68
N VAL A 169 -12.82 10.39 -13.02
CA VAL A 169 -12.16 10.26 -11.72
C VAL A 169 -11.10 9.18 -11.81
N TYR A 170 -9.86 9.47 -11.38
CA TYR A 170 -8.79 8.48 -11.36
C TYR A 170 -8.36 8.20 -9.92
N VAL A 171 -8.39 6.92 -9.55
CA VAL A 171 -7.88 6.46 -8.25
C VAL A 171 -6.42 6.06 -8.44
N ILE A 172 -5.52 6.82 -7.82
CA ILE A 172 -4.06 6.62 -7.90
C ILE A 172 -3.47 6.41 -6.50
N GLY A 173 -2.26 5.85 -6.45
CA GLY A 173 -1.55 5.58 -5.20
C GLY A 173 -0.74 4.29 -5.26
N ALA A 174 0.19 4.15 -4.32
CA ALA A 174 1.09 3.00 -4.25
C ALA A 174 0.31 1.67 -4.18
N THR A 175 0.91 0.55 -4.59
CA THR A 175 0.25 -0.78 -4.55
C THR A 175 -0.25 -1.11 -3.14
N SER A 176 0.55 -0.81 -2.12
CA SER A 176 0.24 -1.07 -0.71
C SER A 176 -0.78 -0.10 -0.10
N SER A 177 -1.14 0.99 -0.77
CA SER A 177 -2.02 2.04 -0.20
C SER A 177 -3.46 1.59 0.07
N GLY A 178 -3.89 0.48 -0.53
CA GLY A 178 -5.23 -0.08 -0.33
C GLY A 178 -6.29 0.47 -1.27
N LYS A 179 -5.91 0.95 -2.47
CA LYS A 179 -6.85 1.41 -3.53
C LYS A 179 -7.95 0.41 -3.82
N SER A 180 -7.60 -0.84 -4.13
CA SER A 180 -8.60 -1.86 -4.46
C SER A 180 -9.55 -2.14 -3.28
N SER A 181 -9.08 -2.04 -2.04
CA SER A 181 -9.96 -2.13 -0.87
C SER A 181 -10.90 -0.92 -0.77
N LEU A 182 -10.41 0.28 -1.07
CA LEU A 182 -11.20 1.51 -1.09
C LEU A 182 -12.28 1.45 -2.19
N VAL A 183 -11.88 1.12 -3.42
CA VAL A 183 -12.79 0.97 -4.57
C VAL A 183 -13.82 -0.12 -4.27
N ASN A 184 -13.42 -1.28 -3.77
CA ASN A 184 -14.38 -2.32 -3.39
C ASN A 184 -15.36 -1.88 -2.29
N ALA A 185 -14.93 -1.05 -1.33
CA ALA A 185 -15.82 -0.50 -0.31
C ALA A 185 -16.81 0.51 -0.91
N TYR A 186 -16.32 1.39 -1.79
CA TYR A 186 -17.16 2.31 -2.56
C TYR A 186 -18.20 1.56 -3.39
N MET A 187 -17.77 0.51 -4.11
CA MET A 187 -18.63 -0.30 -4.99
C MET A 187 -19.78 -0.99 -4.26
N LYS A 188 -19.58 -1.38 -2.99
CA LYS A 188 -20.65 -2.00 -2.17
C LYS A 188 -21.80 -1.04 -1.87
N GLN A 189 -21.57 0.27 -1.94
CA GLN A 189 -22.56 1.33 -1.73
C GLN A 189 -22.89 2.06 -3.04
N PHE A 190 -22.31 1.63 -4.15
CA PHE A 190 -22.51 2.19 -5.46
C PHE A 190 -23.74 1.54 -6.08
N MET A 191 -24.72 2.37 -6.45
CA MET A 191 -25.86 1.94 -7.24
C MET A 191 -25.64 2.43 -8.66
N ASN A 192 -25.42 1.50 -9.59
CA ASN A 192 -25.28 1.85 -10.99
C ASN A 192 -26.64 2.27 -11.54
N THR A 193 -26.84 3.57 -11.72
CA THR A 193 -28.05 4.15 -12.32
C THR A 193 -27.95 4.30 -13.83
N THR A 194 -26.83 3.89 -14.43
CA THR A 194 -26.57 3.97 -15.87
C THR A 194 -26.91 2.67 -16.57
N THR A 195 -26.99 2.72 -17.91
CA THR A 195 -27.10 1.50 -18.73
C THR A 195 -25.76 0.78 -18.95
N MET A 196 -24.64 1.40 -18.55
CA MET A 196 -23.29 0.91 -18.79
C MET A 196 -22.86 -0.12 -17.75
N MET A 197 -22.06 -1.11 -18.14
CA MET A 197 -21.50 -2.10 -17.20
C MET A 197 -20.15 -1.66 -16.64
N ILE A 198 -19.83 -2.14 -15.44
CA ILE A 198 -18.46 -2.07 -14.90
C ILE A 198 -17.58 -3.01 -15.72
N THR A 199 -16.46 -2.51 -16.23
CA THR A 199 -15.57 -3.27 -17.09
C THR A 199 -14.14 -3.29 -16.55
N THR A 200 -13.35 -4.23 -17.05
CA THR A 200 -11.89 -4.24 -16.80
C THR A 200 -11.19 -4.44 -18.12
N SER A 201 -10.54 -3.39 -18.61
CA SER A 201 -9.95 -3.31 -19.95
C SER A 201 -8.47 -2.92 -19.85
N PRO A 202 -7.61 -3.27 -20.83
CA PRO A 202 -6.32 -2.63 -20.98
C PRO A 202 -6.51 -1.13 -21.24
N PHE A 203 -5.78 -0.28 -20.53
CA PHE A 203 -5.84 1.15 -20.73
C PHE A 203 -5.13 1.52 -22.04
N PRO A 204 -5.71 2.39 -22.88
CA PRO A 204 -5.16 2.72 -24.19
C PRO A 204 -3.67 3.09 -24.16
N GLY A 205 -2.87 2.44 -25.00
CA GLY A 205 -1.42 2.66 -25.07
C GLY A 205 -0.60 2.00 -23.94
N THR A 206 -1.22 1.15 -23.13
CA THR A 206 -0.55 0.45 -22.02
C THR A 206 -0.95 -1.03 -21.97
N THR A 207 -0.16 -1.84 -21.26
CA THR A 207 -0.53 -3.21 -20.90
C THR A 207 -1.31 -3.29 -19.58
N LEU A 208 -1.38 -2.17 -18.87
CA LEU A 208 -2.04 -2.02 -17.59
C LEU A 208 -3.55 -2.15 -17.73
N ARG A 209 -4.16 -2.99 -16.90
CA ARG A 209 -5.62 -3.14 -16.86
C ARG A 209 -6.22 -2.21 -15.80
N VAL A 210 -7.25 -1.47 -16.20
CA VAL A 210 -7.97 -0.52 -15.36
C VAL A 210 -9.40 -1.01 -15.19
N ILE A 211 -9.96 -0.86 -13.98
CA ILE A 211 -11.39 -1.10 -13.76
C ILE A 211 -12.12 0.21 -14.02
N GLU A 212 -13.10 0.17 -14.91
CA GLU A 212 -13.93 1.31 -15.27
C GLU A 212 -15.29 1.17 -14.62
N ILE A 213 -15.65 2.12 -13.76
CA ILE A 213 -16.93 2.18 -13.06
C ILE A 213 -17.69 3.40 -13.61
N PRO A 214 -18.79 3.21 -14.34
CA PRO A 214 -19.62 4.33 -14.79
C PRO A 214 -20.14 5.11 -13.59
N LEU A 215 -19.95 6.42 -13.55
CA LEU A 215 -20.54 7.30 -12.53
C LEU A 215 -21.84 7.93 -13.03
N ASP A 216 -21.87 8.26 -14.32
CA ASP A 216 -23.05 8.65 -15.09
C ASP A 216 -22.84 8.26 -16.57
N GLU A 217 -23.74 8.70 -17.45
CA GLU A 217 -23.67 8.37 -18.89
C GLU A 217 -22.44 8.97 -19.60
N SER A 218 -21.74 9.91 -18.98
CA SER A 218 -20.62 10.65 -19.58
C SER A 218 -19.28 10.49 -18.86
N SER A 219 -19.29 10.08 -17.59
CA SER A 219 -18.11 10.04 -16.74
C SER A 219 -17.91 8.69 -16.06
N ARG A 220 -16.65 8.37 -15.82
CA ARG A 220 -16.21 7.09 -15.23
C ARG A 220 -15.23 7.33 -14.09
N LEU A 221 -15.23 6.41 -13.13
CA LEU A 221 -14.17 6.21 -12.16
C LEU A 221 -13.25 5.09 -12.64
N PHE A 222 -11.97 5.40 -12.73
CA PHE A 222 -10.90 4.51 -13.15
C PHE A 222 -10.10 4.04 -11.93
N ASP A 223 -10.21 2.77 -11.56
CA ASP A 223 -9.28 2.13 -10.60
C ASP A 223 -8.00 1.76 -11.33
N THR A 224 -6.94 2.51 -11.08
CA THR A 224 -5.66 2.33 -11.76
C THR A 224 -4.77 1.33 -11.00
N PRO A 225 -3.92 0.56 -11.69
CA PRO A 225 -2.89 -0.22 -11.02
C PRO A 225 -2.05 0.63 -10.07
N GLY A 226 -1.63 0.05 -8.95
CA GLY A 226 -0.73 0.76 -8.03
C GLY A 226 0.69 0.82 -8.57
N TYR A 227 1.40 1.90 -8.26
CA TYR A 227 2.84 1.95 -8.48
C TYR A 227 3.59 1.31 -7.32
N ALA A 228 4.59 0.50 -7.63
CA ALA A 228 5.55 -0.02 -6.65
C ALA A 228 6.67 1.00 -6.41
N LEU A 229 7.16 1.06 -5.17
CA LEU A 229 8.42 1.73 -4.83
C LEU A 229 9.49 0.68 -4.60
N ASP A 230 10.52 0.69 -5.44
CA ASP A 230 11.62 -0.28 -5.41
C ASP A 230 12.42 -0.24 -4.09
N THR A 231 12.37 0.87 -3.35
CA THR A 231 13.12 1.09 -2.09
C THR A 231 12.46 0.49 -0.85
N SER A 232 11.26 -0.07 -0.95
CA SER A 232 10.54 -0.63 0.20
C SER A 232 11.06 -2.01 0.60
N ILE A 233 11.23 -2.28 1.91
CA ILE A 233 11.57 -3.64 2.39
C ILE A 233 10.54 -4.67 1.91
N ILE A 234 9.27 -4.28 1.74
CA ILE A 234 8.19 -5.17 1.29
C ILE A 234 8.48 -5.76 -0.10
N SER A 235 9.18 -5.04 -1.00
CA SER A 235 9.49 -5.53 -2.34
C SER A 235 10.67 -6.51 -2.38
N GLN A 236 11.45 -6.59 -1.30
CA GLN A 236 12.72 -7.33 -1.25
C GLN A 236 12.63 -8.64 -0.45
N VAL A 237 11.68 -8.71 0.49
CA VAL A 237 11.56 -9.84 1.42
C VAL A 237 10.48 -10.85 1.00
N GLU A 238 10.56 -12.05 1.56
CA GLU A 238 9.65 -13.14 1.27
C GLU A 238 8.23 -12.90 1.83
N ARG A 239 7.22 -13.53 1.22
CA ARG A 239 5.81 -13.29 1.57
C ARG A 239 5.48 -13.54 3.04
N ASP A 240 6.11 -14.53 3.68
CA ASP A 240 5.92 -14.83 5.10
C ASP A 240 6.51 -13.74 6.01
N VAL A 241 7.57 -13.06 5.58
CA VAL A 241 8.12 -11.86 6.23
C VAL A 241 7.18 -10.68 6.03
N ILE A 242 6.67 -10.46 4.80
CA ILE A 242 5.69 -9.40 4.49
C ILE A 242 4.48 -9.48 5.42
N ARG A 243 3.95 -10.68 5.66
CA ARG A 243 2.80 -10.92 6.56
C ARG A 243 3.05 -10.49 8.01
N GLN A 244 4.31 -10.44 8.45
CA GLN A 244 4.70 -10.05 9.81
C GLN A 244 5.04 -8.57 9.92
N ILE A 245 5.63 -7.96 8.89
CA ILE A 245 5.99 -6.53 8.90
C ILE A 245 4.82 -5.61 8.59
N VAL A 246 3.87 -6.05 7.76
CA VAL A 246 2.66 -5.27 7.45
C VAL A 246 1.64 -5.43 8.59
N PRO A 247 1.34 -4.35 9.34
CA PRO A 247 0.39 -4.41 10.45
C PRO A 247 -1.03 -4.71 9.95
N ARG A 248 -1.76 -5.50 10.73
CA ARG A 248 -3.17 -5.88 10.50
C ARG A 248 -4.10 -5.44 11.62
N THR A 249 -3.53 -4.91 12.69
CA THR A 249 -4.20 -4.46 13.89
C THR A 249 -3.58 -3.14 14.32
N GLU A 250 -4.26 -2.43 15.20
CA GLU A 250 -3.78 -1.19 15.81
C GLU A 250 -2.34 -1.35 16.33
N ILE A 251 -1.45 -0.49 15.84
CA ILE A 251 -0.04 -0.48 16.19
C ILE A 251 0.10 -0.01 17.63
N LYS A 252 0.82 -0.79 18.45
CA LYS A 252 1.15 -0.40 19.81
C LYS A 252 2.47 0.38 19.80
N PRO A 253 2.48 1.68 20.16
CA PRO A 253 3.71 2.44 20.25
C PRO A 253 4.61 1.84 21.33
N ARG A 254 5.89 1.65 21.03
CA ARG A 254 6.88 1.10 21.96
C ARG A 254 8.01 2.10 22.15
N THR A 255 8.05 2.73 23.34
CA THR A 255 9.06 3.76 23.65
C THR A 255 10.26 3.18 24.37
N PHE A 256 11.46 3.49 23.88
CA PHE A 256 12.73 3.12 24.48
C PHE A 256 13.53 4.39 24.82
N GLN A 257 13.98 4.49 26.08
CA GLN A 257 14.94 5.52 26.49
C GLN A 257 16.34 5.03 26.14
N LEU A 258 17.01 5.73 25.22
CA LEU A 258 18.38 5.42 24.81
C LEU A 258 19.32 6.54 25.24
N ALA A 259 20.44 6.14 25.84
CA ALA A 259 21.64 6.97 25.91
C ALA A 259 22.45 6.80 24.61
N ALA A 260 23.37 7.72 24.32
CA ALA A 260 24.30 7.57 23.20
C ALA A 260 25.04 6.23 23.29
N LYS A 261 25.42 5.69 22.12
CA LYS A 261 26.06 4.36 21.96
C LYS A 261 25.15 3.20 22.30
N GLN A 262 23.86 3.32 22.00
CA GLN A 262 22.89 2.22 22.09
C GLN A 262 22.17 2.02 20.76
N SER A 263 21.73 0.80 20.52
CA SER A 263 21.07 0.38 19.29
C SER A 263 19.72 -0.26 19.56
N ILE A 264 18.81 -0.11 18.61
CA ILE A 264 17.53 -0.81 18.52
C ILE A 264 17.56 -1.68 17.27
N ILE A 265 17.20 -2.96 17.43
CA ILE A 265 17.12 -3.96 16.36
C ILE A 265 15.64 -4.29 16.13
N PHE A 266 15.18 -4.19 14.89
CA PHE A 266 13.80 -4.44 14.47
C PHE A 266 13.73 -5.75 13.67
N GLY A 267 13.29 -6.82 14.33
CA GLY A 267 13.39 -8.15 13.75
C GLY A 267 14.84 -8.51 13.45
N GLY A 268 15.06 -9.21 12.35
CA GLY A 268 16.33 -9.36 11.66
C GLY A 268 16.35 -8.57 10.35
N LEU A 269 15.69 -7.41 10.29
CA LEU A 269 15.48 -6.66 9.05
C LEU A 269 16.07 -5.25 9.07
N ALA A 270 16.13 -4.60 10.23
CA ALA A 270 16.68 -3.26 10.33
C ALA A 270 17.31 -3.00 11.70
N ARG A 271 18.19 -2.00 11.74
CA ARG A 271 18.85 -1.52 12.95
C ARG A 271 18.84 0.00 12.97
N PHE A 272 18.66 0.57 14.16
CA PHE A 272 18.81 1.99 14.44
C PHE A 272 19.88 2.17 15.51
N ASP A 273 20.91 2.96 15.22
CA ASP A 273 22.02 3.23 16.11
C ASP A 273 21.95 4.69 16.59
N PHE A 274 21.90 4.89 17.91
CA PHE A 274 21.96 6.24 18.49
C PHE A 274 23.41 6.58 18.80
N MET A 275 24.04 7.36 17.92
CA MET A 275 25.49 7.57 17.89
C MET A 275 25.95 8.62 18.88
N LYS A 276 25.26 9.77 18.92
CA LYS A 276 25.60 10.93 19.76
C LYS A 276 24.34 11.70 20.15
N GLY A 277 24.25 12.13 21.41
CA GLY A 277 23.18 13.00 21.88
C GLY A 277 22.90 12.81 23.36
N LYS A 278 21.98 13.61 23.90
CA LYS A 278 21.45 13.40 25.26
C LYS A 278 20.53 12.19 25.28
N THR A 279 20.26 11.65 26.46
CA THR A 279 19.27 10.57 26.60
C THR A 279 17.94 11.02 26.01
N THR A 280 17.44 10.25 25.05
CA THR A 280 16.24 10.58 24.26
C THR A 280 15.30 9.38 24.24
N GLY A 281 13.99 9.68 24.33
CA GLY A 281 12.94 8.69 24.14
C GLY A 281 12.62 8.49 22.67
N PHE A 282 12.84 7.27 22.17
CA PHE A 282 12.52 6.87 20.81
C PHE A 282 11.25 6.01 20.84
N THR A 283 10.17 6.49 20.22
CA THR A 283 8.89 5.78 20.14
C THR A 283 8.77 5.09 18.79
N CYS A 284 8.77 3.76 18.82
CA CYS A 284 8.76 2.91 17.65
C CYS A 284 7.32 2.53 17.26
N TYR A 285 6.94 2.80 16.01
CA TYR A 285 5.66 2.45 15.40
C TYR A 285 5.88 1.42 14.30
N PHE A 286 5.74 0.14 14.66
CA PHE A 286 6.00 -1.01 13.80
C PHE A 286 4.90 -2.04 14.03
N SER A 287 4.71 -2.97 13.09
CA SER A 287 3.82 -4.11 13.30
C SER A 287 4.10 -4.78 14.66
N ASN A 288 3.02 -5.14 15.35
CA ASN A 288 3.08 -5.79 16.67
C ASN A 288 3.82 -7.14 16.63
N MET A 289 3.99 -7.73 15.44
CA MET A 289 4.74 -8.98 15.23
C MET A 289 6.25 -8.75 15.02
N VAL A 290 6.68 -7.51 14.78
CA VAL A 290 8.11 -7.17 14.69
C VAL A 290 8.64 -7.05 16.11
N GLU A 291 9.47 -8.01 16.52
CA GLU A 291 10.18 -7.96 17.79
C GLU A 291 11.22 -6.85 17.78
N ILE A 292 11.32 -6.13 18.89
CA ILE A 292 12.30 -5.06 19.06
C ILE A 292 13.25 -5.46 20.17
N LYS A 293 14.56 -5.48 19.88
CA LYS A 293 15.62 -5.78 20.84
C LYS A 293 16.54 -4.57 20.99
N ARG A 294 17.13 -4.41 22.17
CA ARG A 294 18.16 -3.38 22.43
C ARG A 294 19.52 -4.03 22.53
N SER A 295 20.55 -3.29 22.13
CA SER A 295 21.94 -3.64 22.38
C SER A 295 22.78 -2.40 22.69
N ALA A 296 23.93 -2.60 23.32
CA ALA A 296 24.97 -1.58 23.35
C ALA A 296 25.61 -1.53 21.95
N LEU A 297 25.93 -0.32 21.45
CA LEU A 297 26.45 -0.14 20.10
C LEU A 297 27.70 -0.97 19.83
N VAL A 298 28.61 -1.07 20.81
CA VAL A 298 29.83 -1.88 20.73
C VAL A 298 29.59 -3.37 20.46
N ASN A 299 28.39 -3.87 20.78
CA ASN A 299 28.00 -5.27 20.59
C ASN A 299 26.90 -5.41 19.52
N ALA A 300 26.48 -4.33 18.86
CA ALA A 300 25.28 -4.31 18.02
C ALA A 300 25.39 -5.28 16.83
N ASP A 301 26.52 -5.30 16.14
CA ASP A 301 26.79 -6.20 15.01
C ASP A 301 26.67 -7.66 15.43
N LYS A 302 27.46 -8.06 16.44
CA LYS A 302 27.43 -9.42 17.01
C LYS A 302 26.05 -9.78 17.54
N THR A 303 25.33 -8.84 18.15
CA THR A 303 23.97 -9.10 18.66
C THR A 303 23.03 -9.37 17.50
N PHE A 304 23.05 -8.54 16.45
CA PHE A 304 22.21 -8.68 15.27
C PHE A 304 22.45 -10.03 14.60
N GLU A 305 23.70 -10.36 14.27
CA GLU A 305 24.07 -11.63 13.64
C GLU A 305 23.62 -12.84 14.48
N ASN A 306 23.84 -12.81 15.79
CA ASN A 306 23.38 -13.90 16.67
C ASN A 306 21.86 -14.03 16.70
N LEU A 307 21.11 -12.91 16.66
CA LEU A 307 19.66 -12.94 16.64
C LEU A 307 19.13 -13.54 15.34
N VAL A 308 19.71 -13.15 14.20
CA VAL A 308 19.32 -13.64 12.87
C VAL A 308 19.72 -15.10 12.67
N THR A 309 21.00 -15.43 12.83
CA THR A 309 21.54 -16.79 12.56
C THR A 309 20.96 -17.85 13.49
N LYS A 310 20.65 -17.51 14.75
CA LYS A 310 20.03 -18.43 15.72
C LYS A 310 18.50 -18.34 15.75
N ASN A 311 17.91 -17.54 14.86
CA ASN A 311 16.46 -17.32 14.75
C ASN A 311 15.81 -16.92 16.10
N LYS A 312 16.48 -16.05 16.86
CA LYS A 312 16.07 -15.57 18.19
C LYS A 312 15.32 -14.23 18.17
N VAL A 313 14.94 -13.79 16.98
CA VAL A 313 14.14 -12.58 16.75
C VAL A 313 13.19 -12.85 15.58
N ARG A 314 12.09 -12.10 15.52
CA ARG A 314 11.13 -12.18 14.41
C ARG A 314 10.71 -10.79 13.95
N PRO A 315 10.38 -10.59 12.67
CA PRO A 315 10.64 -11.53 11.57
C PRO A 315 12.13 -11.55 11.19
N THR A 316 12.57 -12.61 10.51
CA THR A 316 13.88 -12.73 9.86
C THR A 316 13.65 -13.06 8.39
N SER A 317 14.52 -12.58 7.51
CA SER A 317 14.49 -12.88 6.07
C SER A 317 15.68 -13.76 5.70
N LYS A 318 15.58 -14.58 4.66
CA LYS A 318 16.70 -15.45 4.23
C LYS A 318 17.81 -14.66 3.52
N ILE A 319 17.48 -13.46 3.02
CA ILE A 319 18.43 -12.58 2.35
C ILE A 319 19.28 -11.75 3.33
N VAL A 320 18.89 -11.67 4.61
CA VAL A 320 19.64 -10.98 5.64
C VAL A 320 20.24 -12.01 6.60
N LYS A 321 21.56 -12.06 6.68
CA LYS A 321 22.32 -12.96 7.57
C LYS A 321 23.22 -12.19 8.53
N SER A 322 23.72 -11.04 8.10
CA SER A 322 24.56 -10.15 8.91
C SER A 322 24.23 -8.68 8.64
N VAL A 323 24.95 -7.79 9.32
CA VAL A 323 24.83 -6.35 9.11
C VAL A 323 25.37 -5.89 7.75
N THR A 324 26.22 -6.69 7.09
CA THR A 324 26.75 -6.36 5.76
C THR A 324 25.71 -6.53 4.65
N ASP A 325 24.62 -7.24 4.93
CA ASP A 325 23.47 -7.37 4.04
C ASP A 325 22.51 -6.17 4.17
N LEU A 326 22.79 -5.24 5.09
CA LEU A 326 22.01 -4.01 5.29
C LEU A 326 22.74 -2.82 4.69
N GLU A 327 21.98 -1.87 4.17
CA GLU A 327 22.49 -0.56 3.78
C GLU A 327 22.47 0.40 4.99
N ALA A 328 23.59 1.09 5.22
CA ALA A 328 23.75 2.00 6.34
C ALA A 328 23.57 3.46 5.90
N PHE A 329 22.73 4.20 6.62
CA PHE A 329 22.49 5.62 6.41
C PHE A 329 22.80 6.39 7.69
N GLU A 330 23.66 7.41 7.60
CA GLU A 330 23.93 8.32 8.71
C GLU A 330 23.08 9.59 8.57
N VAL A 331 22.34 9.93 9.63
CA VAL A 331 21.44 11.08 9.63
C VAL A 331 21.79 12.01 10.78
N ALA A 332 22.35 13.18 10.45
CA ALA A 332 22.61 14.21 11.44
C ALA A 332 21.35 15.07 11.67
N ILE A 333 20.80 15.03 12.88
CA ILE A 333 19.61 15.80 13.24
C ILE A 333 20.03 17.16 13.80
N ALA A 334 20.01 18.18 12.94
CA ALA A 334 20.29 19.56 13.33
C ALA A 334 19.10 20.22 14.05
N ASP A 335 17.88 19.84 13.67
CA ASP A 335 16.65 20.49 14.08
C ASP A 335 16.21 20.15 15.49
N LYS A 336 15.53 21.12 16.12
CA LYS A 336 14.81 20.93 17.37
C LYS A 336 13.33 20.73 17.08
N GLY A 337 12.70 19.76 17.74
CA GLY A 337 11.27 19.51 17.57
C GLY A 337 10.96 18.02 17.50
N ARG A 338 9.71 17.65 17.22
CA ARG A 338 9.36 16.24 17.00
C ARG A 338 9.68 15.86 15.56
N LEU A 339 10.41 14.77 15.40
CA LEU A 339 10.85 14.25 14.11
C LEU A 339 10.52 12.77 14.02
N ASP A 340 10.41 12.29 12.80
CA ASP A 340 10.18 10.90 12.45
C ASP A 340 11.30 10.41 11.53
N ILE A 341 11.84 9.23 11.80
CA ILE A 341 12.70 8.48 10.87
C ILE A 341 11.88 7.28 10.38
N GLY A 342 11.52 7.29 9.10
CA GLY A 342 10.81 6.21 8.43
C GLY A 342 11.76 5.13 7.90
N ILE A 343 11.42 3.87 8.12
CA ILE A 343 12.01 2.71 7.45
C ILE A 343 10.95 2.17 6.49
N VAL A 344 11.13 2.46 5.21
CA VAL A 344 10.12 2.24 4.16
C VAL A 344 9.71 0.76 4.12
N GLY A 345 8.41 0.50 4.32
CA GLY A 345 7.85 -0.84 4.33
C GLY A 345 7.94 -1.59 5.66
N LEU A 346 8.54 -1.00 6.71
CA LEU A 346 8.69 -1.64 8.02
C LEU A 346 8.04 -0.85 9.18
N GLY A 347 8.17 0.48 9.20
CA GLY A 347 7.61 1.34 10.25
C GLY A 347 8.40 2.64 10.41
N TRP A 348 8.18 3.37 11.51
CA TRP A 348 8.93 4.60 11.80
C TRP A 348 9.24 4.78 13.28
N ILE A 349 10.19 5.69 13.56
CA ILE A 349 10.66 6.02 14.89
C ILE A 349 10.43 7.52 15.12
N ASN A 350 9.59 7.86 16.11
CA ASN A 350 9.36 9.24 16.54
C ASN A 350 10.27 9.60 17.71
N PHE A 351 10.86 10.79 17.69
CA PHE A 351 11.68 11.30 18.79
C PHE A 351 11.71 12.83 18.82
N ALA A 352 12.18 13.39 19.93
CA ALA A 352 12.46 14.82 20.03
C ALA A 352 13.89 15.10 19.54
N GLY A 353 14.03 15.76 18.41
CA GLY A 353 15.27 16.29 17.85
C GLY A 353 15.97 17.25 18.82
N ASN A 354 17.26 17.01 19.05
CA ASN A 354 18.08 17.84 19.94
C ASN A 354 19.58 17.79 19.60
N LYS A 355 19.94 18.12 18.34
CA LYS A 355 21.34 18.14 17.86
C LYS A 355 22.06 16.81 18.10
N GLN A 356 21.52 15.76 17.50
CA GLN A 356 21.89 14.38 17.80
C GLN A 356 22.10 13.59 16.50
N THR A 357 22.86 12.50 16.56
CA THR A 357 23.26 11.68 15.40
C THR A 357 22.95 10.23 15.69
#